data_AF-A0A953WWZ3-F1
#
_entry.id   AF-A0A953WWZ3-F1
#
_cell.length_a   1.000
_cell.length_b   1.000
_cell.length_c   1.000
_cell.angle_alpha   90.00
_cell.angle_beta   90.00
_cell.angle_gamma   90.00
#
_symmetry.space_group_name_H-M   'P 1'
#
loop_
_entity.id
_entity.type
_entity.pdbx_description
1 polymer ?
#
loop_
_entity_poly.entity_id
_entity_poly.type
_entity_poly.pdbx_seq_one_letter_code
_entity_poly.pdbx_strand_id
1 'polypeptide(L)'
;MALTAEQVPIIMSVGATALGLAALLWALRVSDGARGAARKYRDRSAELETDIAGIRSILGAHPGVILVWQGDALEGEGDEIIPPELHGSPVALAGLLSFTDDAISPDPAVRIVEGLADLEARDSSGVDTTLRIRLRELRETGQAFSLTIIGPSGRFLEADGRTAGARAVVWITDATIKGLEESSARGKLEEARQVIARDPTAFLDML
;
A
#
# COMPACT_ATOMS: atom_id res chain seq x y z
N MET A 1 -69.74 -33.33 -29.00
CA MET A 1 -70.38 -32.03 -29.26
C MET A 1 -69.56 -31.33 -30.34
N ALA A 2 -70.09 -31.21 -31.56
CA ALA A 2 -69.36 -30.60 -32.67
C ALA A 2 -69.36 -29.07 -32.50
N LEU A 3 -68.19 -28.45 -32.58
CA LEU A 3 -68.04 -26.99 -32.54
C LEU A 3 -68.72 -26.38 -33.77
N THR A 4 -69.57 -25.38 -33.58
CA THR A 4 -70.19 -24.67 -34.71
C THR A 4 -69.18 -23.72 -35.35
N ALA A 5 -69.31 -23.46 -36.66
CA ALA A 5 -68.37 -22.61 -37.41
C ALA A 5 -68.23 -21.18 -36.83
N GLU A 6 -69.25 -20.72 -36.09
CA GLU A 6 -69.28 -19.43 -35.40
C GLU A 6 -68.50 -19.42 -34.06
N GLN A 7 -68.33 -20.59 -33.42
CA GLN A 7 -67.61 -20.72 -32.14
C GLN A 7 -66.09 -20.77 -32.32
N VAL A 8 -65.60 -21.22 -33.48
CA VAL A 8 -64.18 -21.31 -33.82
C VAL A 8 -63.44 -19.95 -33.70
N PRO A 9 -63.91 -18.84 -34.30
CA PRO A 9 -63.22 -17.55 -34.20
C PRO A 9 -63.23 -16.97 -32.79
N ILE A 10 -64.28 -17.23 -31.99
CA ILE A 10 -64.36 -16.78 -30.59
C ILE A 10 -63.34 -17.52 -29.73
N ILE A 11 -63.21 -18.85 -29.92
CA ILE A 11 -62.23 -19.65 -29.19
C ILE A 11 -60.80 -19.25 -29.58
N MET A 12 -60.56 -18.99 -30.87
CA MET A 12 -59.28 -18.48 -31.37
C MET A 12 -58.91 -17.11 -30.78
N SER A 13 -59.86 -16.17 -30.72
CA SER A 13 -59.59 -14.83 -30.17
C SER A 13 -59.33 -14.89 -28.67
N VAL A 14 -60.12 -15.65 -27.91
CA VAL A 14 -59.89 -15.85 -26.47
C VAL A 14 -58.54 -16.51 -26.22
N GLY A 15 -58.19 -17.55 -26.99
CA GLY A 15 -56.90 -18.22 -26.90
C GLY A 15 -55.71 -17.29 -27.21
N ALA A 16 -55.81 -16.51 -28.29
CA ALA A 16 -54.78 -15.55 -28.67
C ALA A 16 -54.60 -14.45 -27.62
N THR A 17 -55.70 -13.95 -27.05
CA THR A 17 -55.66 -12.92 -26.01
C THR A 17 -55.06 -13.46 -24.72
N ALA A 18 -55.43 -14.67 -24.31
CA ALA A 18 -54.88 -15.33 -23.14
C ALA A 18 -53.38 -15.61 -23.28
N LEU A 19 -52.93 -16.06 -24.45
CA LEU A 19 -51.51 -16.28 -24.73
C LEU A 19 -50.72 -14.97 -24.75
N GLY A 20 -51.29 -13.90 -25.33
CA GLY A 20 -50.71 -12.56 -25.29
C GLY A 20 -50.53 -12.04 -23.85
N LEU A 21 -51.54 -12.21 -23.00
CA LEU A 21 -51.47 -11.85 -21.58
C LEU A 21 -50.42 -12.68 -20.83
N ALA A 22 -50.36 -13.99 -21.08
CA ALA A 22 -49.35 -14.85 -20.48
C ALA A 22 -47.92 -14.46 -20.88
N ALA A 23 -47.71 -14.13 -22.16
CA ALA A 23 -46.43 -13.65 -22.66
C ALA A 23 -46.01 -12.31 -22.03
N LEU A 24 -46.94 -11.38 -21.86
CA LEU A 24 -46.69 -10.10 -21.18
C LEU A 24 -46.31 -10.29 -19.71
N LEU A 25 -47.04 -11.14 -18.98
CA LEU A 25 -46.72 -11.46 -17.58
C LEU A 25 -45.36 -12.15 -17.44
N TRP A 26 -45.04 -13.06 -18.35
CA TRP A 26 -43.74 -13.73 -18.36
C TRP A 26 -42.61 -12.73 -18.65
N ALA A 27 -42.79 -11.83 -19.61
CA ALA A 27 -41.82 -10.77 -19.92
C ALA A 27 -41.57 -9.83 -18.73
N LEU A 28 -42.63 -9.43 -18.00
CA LEU A 28 -42.49 -8.64 -16.77
C LEU A 28 -41.71 -9.42 -15.69
N ARG A 29 -42.06 -10.70 -15.46
CA ARG A 29 -41.39 -11.55 -14.46
C ARG A 29 -39.89 -11.71 -14.74
N VAL A 30 -39.52 -11.93 -15.99
CA VAL A 30 -38.12 -12.07 -16.43
C VAL A 30 -37.39 -10.73 -16.32
N SER A 31 -38.06 -9.63 -16.69
CA SER A 31 -37.49 -8.28 -16.58
C SER A 31 -37.18 -7.90 -15.14
N ASP A 32 -38.09 -8.21 -14.20
CA ASP A 32 -37.88 -7.93 -12.77
C ASP A 32 -36.77 -8.79 -12.17
N GLY A 33 -36.62 -10.04 -12.61
CA GLY A 33 -35.49 -10.89 -12.24
C GLY A 33 -34.14 -10.34 -12.70
N ALA A 34 -34.05 -9.92 -13.98
CA ALA A 34 -32.84 -9.33 -14.55
C ALA A 34 -32.52 -7.96 -13.91
N ARG A 35 -33.53 -7.12 -13.68
CA ARG A 35 -33.39 -5.84 -12.98
C ARG A 35 -32.98 -6.00 -11.53
N GLY A 36 -33.52 -7.01 -10.83
CA GLY A 36 -33.15 -7.32 -9.45
C GLY A 36 -31.69 -7.76 -9.32
N ALA A 37 -31.21 -8.62 -10.22
CA ALA A 37 -29.80 -9.01 -10.27
C ALA A 37 -28.90 -7.82 -10.58
N ALA A 38 -29.22 -7.03 -11.61
CA ALA A 38 -28.45 -5.83 -11.98
C ALA A 38 -28.40 -4.80 -10.84
N ARG A 39 -29.52 -4.61 -10.13
CA ARG A 39 -29.58 -3.73 -8.96
C ARG A 39 -28.69 -4.25 -7.84
N LYS A 40 -28.75 -5.55 -7.51
CA LYS A 40 -27.92 -6.16 -6.47
C LYS A 40 -26.42 -6.00 -6.77
N TYR A 41 -26.00 -6.21 -8.02
CA TYR A 41 -24.60 -5.99 -8.41
C TYR A 41 -24.18 -4.53 -8.29
N ARG A 42 -25.06 -3.59 -8.68
CA ARG A 42 -24.79 -2.16 -8.57
C ARG A 42 -24.69 -1.72 -7.10
N ASP A 43 -25.62 -2.16 -6.27
CA ASP A 43 -25.64 -1.86 -4.84
C ASP A 43 -24.38 -2.43 -4.17
N ARG A 44 -23.97 -3.65 -4.54
CA ARG A 44 -22.73 -4.25 -4.02
C ARG A 44 -21.46 -3.53 -4.51
N SER A 45 -21.43 -3.06 -5.75
CA SER A 45 -20.31 -2.25 -6.27
C SER A 45 -20.20 -0.94 -5.50
N ALA A 46 -21.32 -0.24 -5.31
CA ALA A 46 -21.36 1.03 -4.58
C ALA A 46 -20.90 0.87 -3.12
N GLU A 47 -21.30 -0.23 -2.47
CA GLU A 47 -20.84 -0.56 -1.11
C GLU A 47 -19.32 -0.78 -1.07
N LEU A 48 -18.79 -1.61 -1.97
CA LEU A 48 -17.34 -1.86 -2.05
C LEU A 48 -16.54 -0.61 -2.39
N GLU A 49 -17.04 0.25 -3.28
CA GLU A 49 -16.42 1.54 -3.61
C GLU A 49 -16.38 2.46 -2.39
N THR A 50 -17.44 2.46 -1.58
CA THR A 50 -17.50 3.23 -0.33
C THR A 50 -16.49 2.70 0.68
N ASP A 51 -16.39 1.38 0.85
CA ASP A 51 -15.41 0.75 1.74
C ASP A 51 -13.97 1.07 1.31
N ILE A 52 -13.67 0.95 0.01
CA ILE A 52 -12.35 1.29 -0.56
C ILE A 52 -12.04 2.77 -0.34
N ALA A 53 -13.00 3.67 -0.56
CA ALA A 53 -12.82 5.09 -0.31
C ALA A 53 -12.54 5.38 1.18
N GLY A 54 -13.22 4.68 2.08
CA GLY A 54 -12.98 4.74 3.52
C GLY A 54 -11.54 4.31 3.88
N ILE A 55 -11.09 3.16 3.37
CA ILE A 55 -9.73 2.67 3.60
C ILE A 55 -8.68 3.65 3.03
N ARG A 56 -8.88 4.14 1.80
CA ARG A 56 -7.98 5.12 1.16
C ARG A 56 -7.90 6.42 1.96
N SER A 57 -9.02 6.87 2.53
CA SER A 57 -9.04 8.05 3.40
C SER A 57 -8.23 7.83 4.67
N ILE A 58 -8.36 6.66 5.31
CA ILE A 58 -7.56 6.30 6.49
C ILE A 58 -6.06 6.25 6.15
N LEU A 59 -5.70 5.60 5.04
CA LEU A 59 -4.30 5.55 4.58
C LEU A 59 -3.76 6.95 4.24
N GLY A 60 -4.60 7.83 3.69
CA GLY A 60 -4.26 9.22 3.40
C GLY A 60 -4.04 10.09 4.65
N ALA A 61 -4.57 9.67 5.81
CA ALA A 61 -4.33 10.34 7.09
C ALA A 61 -3.06 9.85 7.80
N HIS A 62 -2.36 8.85 7.25
CA HIS A 62 -1.13 8.35 7.85
C HIS A 62 -0.04 9.44 7.87
N PRO A 63 0.65 9.65 9.01
CA PRO A 63 1.66 10.70 9.16
C PRO A 63 2.96 10.43 8.39
N GLY A 64 3.15 9.20 7.90
CA GLY A 64 4.24 8.82 7.00
C GLY A 64 3.75 8.48 5.59
N VAL A 65 4.62 7.79 4.86
CA VAL A 65 4.35 7.23 3.54
C VAL A 65 4.35 5.71 3.63
N ILE A 66 3.43 5.09 2.90
CA ILE A 66 3.30 3.63 2.80
C ILE A 66 3.54 3.26 1.35
N LEU A 67 4.51 2.39 1.12
CA LEU A 67 4.87 1.84 -0.17
C LEU A 67 4.39 0.39 -0.22
N VAL A 68 3.65 0.03 -1.27
CA VAL A 68 3.05 -1.30 -1.43
C VAL A 68 3.44 -1.89 -2.77
N TRP A 69 4.11 -3.04 -2.76
CA TRP A 69 4.38 -3.86 -3.93
C TRP A 69 3.42 -5.05 -3.97
N GLN A 70 2.85 -5.33 -5.14
CA GLN A 70 1.93 -6.46 -5.35
C GLN A 70 2.07 -7.04 -6.75
N GLY A 71 1.82 -8.35 -6.87
CA GLY A 71 1.88 -9.07 -8.15
C GLY A 71 3.26 -9.00 -8.79
N ASP A 72 3.29 -8.73 -10.10
CA ASP A 72 4.49 -8.61 -10.93
C ASP A 72 5.55 -7.63 -10.35
N ALA A 73 5.12 -6.66 -9.53
CA ALA A 73 6.04 -5.73 -8.86
C ALA A 73 6.96 -6.40 -7.81
N LEU A 74 6.67 -7.63 -7.42
CA LEU A 74 7.51 -8.46 -6.55
C LEU A 74 8.42 -9.42 -7.35
N GLU A 75 8.22 -9.53 -8.67
CA GLU A 75 8.92 -10.50 -9.52
C GLU A 75 10.15 -9.92 -10.23
N GLY A 76 10.49 -8.65 -9.98
CA GLY A 76 11.66 -8.00 -10.57
C GLY A 76 12.98 -8.75 -10.29
N GLU A 77 13.81 -8.94 -11.33
CA GLU A 77 15.09 -9.61 -11.21
C GLU A 77 16.17 -8.68 -10.64
N GLY A 78 16.97 -9.19 -9.68
CA GLY A 78 18.12 -8.46 -9.14
C GLY A 78 17.75 -7.18 -8.38
N ASP A 79 18.37 -6.07 -8.75
CA ASP A 79 18.25 -4.77 -8.05
C ASP A 79 17.24 -3.81 -8.67
N GLU A 80 16.48 -4.28 -9.67
CA GLU A 80 15.44 -3.48 -10.30
C GLU A 80 14.30 -3.20 -9.31
N ILE A 81 14.07 -1.91 -9.05
CA ILE A 81 12.97 -1.44 -8.20
C ILE A 81 11.78 -1.13 -9.11
N ILE A 82 10.78 -2.00 -9.08
CA ILE A 82 9.49 -1.73 -9.72
C ILE A 82 8.73 -0.69 -8.88
N PRO A 83 8.02 0.29 -9.50
CA PRO A 83 7.31 1.33 -8.75
C PRO A 83 6.27 0.74 -7.77
N PRO A 84 6.33 1.09 -6.48
CA PRO A 84 5.27 0.73 -5.53
C PRO A 84 4.01 1.58 -5.72
N GLU A 85 2.88 1.05 -5.26
CA GLU A 85 1.73 1.89 -4.93
C GLU A 85 2.04 2.74 -3.70
N LEU A 86 1.70 4.02 -3.79
CA LEU A 86 2.04 5.03 -2.81
C LEU A 86 0.79 5.48 -2.04
N HIS A 87 0.84 5.41 -0.72
CA HIS A 87 -0.20 5.94 0.17
C HIS A 87 0.40 6.80 1.27
N GLY A 88 -0.43 7.66 1.87
CA GLY A 88 0.00 8.59 2.92
C GLY A 88 -0.55 10.00 2.67
N SER A 89 -0.27 10.90 3.60
CA SER A 89 -0.67 12.29 3.45
C SER A 89 0.17 13.02 2.39
N PRO A 90 -0.40 13.98 1.64
CA PRO A 90 0.37 14.78 0.68
C PRO A 90 1.56 15.52 1.33
N VAL A 91 1.44 15.87 2.60
CA VAL A 91 2.50 16.54 3.37
C VAL A 91 3.65 15.58 3.65
N ALA A 92 3.37 14.34 4.08
CA ALA A 92 4.39 13.32 4.28
C ALA A 92 5.13 13.00 2.98
N LEU A 93 4.39 12.92 1.87
CA LEU A 93 4.97 12.68 0.56
C LEU A 93 5.92 13.81 0.13
N ALA A 94 5.49 15.06 0.27
CA ALA A 94 6.33 16.22 -0.03
C ALA A 94 7.60 16.26 0.85
N GLY A 95 7.47 15.88 2.13
CA GLY A 95 8.59 15.80 3.07
C GLY A 95 9.61 14.70 2.76
N LEU A 96 9.20 13.59 2.11
CA LEU A 96 10.12 12.58 1.60
C LEU A 96 10.73 12.97 0.25
N LEU A 97 9.98 13.63 -0.63
CA LEU A 97 10.53 14.06 -1.91
C LEU A 97 11.67 15.07 -1.75
N SER A 98 11.64 15.90 -0.71
CA SER A 98 12.75 16.80 -0.36
C SER A 98 13.97 16.07 0.22
N PHE A 99 13.82 14.81 0.64
CA PHE A 99 14.94 13.95 1.02
C PHE A 99 15.62 13.32 -0.20
N THR A 100 14.91 13.19 -1.32
CA THR A 100 15.33 12.46 -2.52
C THR A 100 15.77 13.39 -3.66
N ASP A 101 16.38 14.53 -3.32
CA ASP A 101 16.74 15.56 -4.31
C ASP A 101 17.74 15.08 -5.36
N ASP A 102 18.54 14.05 -5.08
CA ASP A 102 19.52 13.49 -6.02
C ASP A 102 18.94 12.45 -7.01
N ALA A 103 17.69 12.00 -6.83
CA ALA A 103 17.09 10.95 -7.65
C ALA A 103 16.41 11.48 -8.93
N ILE A 104 16.77 10.92 -10.10
CA ILE A 104 16.44 11.43 -11.45
C ILE A 104 15.22 10.71 -12.10
N SER A 105 14.27 10.19 -11.32
CA SER A 105 13.10 9.50 -11.88
C SER A 105 11.90 10.43 -12.09
N PRO A 106 11.17 10.34 -13.23
CA PRO A 106 9.92 11.08 -13.45
C PRO A 106 8.76 10.54 -12.60
N ASP A 107 8.84 9.29 -12.14
CA ASP A 107 7.85 8.70 -11.23
C ASP A 107 8.21 9.03 -9.77
N PRO A 108 7.36 9.73 -9.01
CA PRO A 108 7.65 10.07 -7.62
C PRO A 108 7.84 8.85 -6.72
N ALA A 109 7.16 7.72 -6.99
CA ALA A 109 7.30 6.51 -6.19
C ALA A 109 8.69 5.90 -6.36
N VAL A 110 9.15 5.77 -7.60
CA VAL A 110 10.52 5.30 -7.91
C VAL A 110 11.56 6.26 -7.37
N ARG A 111 11.33 7.58 -7.51
CA ARG A 111 12.24 8.61 -7.01
C ARG A 111 12.47 8.50 -5.50
N ILE A 112 11.42 8.24 -4.73
CA ILE A 112 11.52 8.04 -3.27
C ILE A 112 12.33 6.79 -2.96
N VAL A 113 12.04 5.66 -3.62
CA VAL A 113 12.74 4.42 -3.31
C VAL A 113 14.20 4.53 -3.72
N GLU A 114 14.52 4.97 -4.93
CA GLU A 114 15.91 5.11 -5.40
C GLU A 114 16.69 6.14 -4.58
N GLY A 115 16.07 7.27 -4.21
CA GLY A 115 16.72 8.29 -3.38
C GLY A 115 17.01 7.83 -1.95
N LEU A 116 16.31 6.80 -1.45
CA LEU A 116 16.50 6.25 -0.10
C LEU A 116 17.24 4.91 -0.10
N ALA A 117 17.25 4.18 -1.22
CA ALA A 117 17.70 2.80 -1.34
C ALA A 117 19.16 2.61 -0.90
N ASP A 118 20.02 3.56 -1.28
CA ASP A 118 21.48 3.48 -1.11
C ASP A 118 22.01 4.36 0.03
N LEU A 119 21.12 5.02 0.78
CA LEU A 119 21.51 5.77 1.96
C LEU A 119 21.97 4.84 3.08
N GLU A 120 22.91 5.34 3.89
CA GLU A 120 23.37 4.64 5.08
C GLU A 120 22.20 4.43 6.03
N ALA A 121 22.00 3.18 6.44
CA ALA A 121 20.98 2.82 7.40
C ALA A 121 21.53 1.89 8.46
N ARG A 122 20.91 1.93 9.64
CA ARG A 122 21.17 0.94 10.70
C ARG A 122 19.94 0.14 10.99
N ASP A 123 20.11 -1.18 11.04
CA ASP A 123 19.04 -2.06 11.46
C ASP A 123 18.80 -1.99 12.98
N SER A 124 17.73 -2.66 13.43
CA SER A 124 17.42 -2.80 14.86
C SER A 124 18.52 -3.46 15.72
N SER A 125 19.48 -4.16 15.10
CA SER A 125 20.63 -4.78 15.77
C SER A 125 21.86 -3.85 15.81
N GLY A 126 21.77 -2.66 15.19
CA GLY A 126 22.85 -1.69 15.09
C GLY A 126 23.88 -2.00 14.00
N VAL A 127 23.59 -2.93 13.09
CA VAL A 127 24.45 -3.27 11.96
C VAL A 127 24.18 -2.31 10.81
N ASP A 128 25.26 -1.83 10.18
CA ASP A 128 25.18 -0.98 9.00
C ASP A 128 24.63 -1.78 7.80
N THR A 129 23.62 -1.23 7.14
CA THR A 129 22.91 -1.81 6.01
C THR A 129 22.40 -0.69 5.10
N THR A 130 21.73 -1.05 4.00
CA THR A 130 20.95 -0.11 3.19
C THR A 130 19.51 -0.57 3.05
N LEU A 131 18.62 0.35 2.65
CA LEU A 131 17.23 0.02 2.37
C LEU A 131 17.15 -0.97 1.19
N ARG A 132 18.01 -0.85 0.17
CA ARG A 132 18.06 -1.76 -0.98
C ARG A 132 18.24 -3.22 -0.57
N ILE A 133 19.19 -3.48 0.33
CA ILE A 133 19.48 -4.84 0.81
C ILE A 133 18.26 -5.42 1.53
N ARG A 134 17.67 -4.66 2.45
CA ARG A 134 16.52 -5.12 3.24
C ARG A 134 15.25 -5.28 2.42
N LEU A 135 15.03 -4.43 1.41
CA LEU A 135 13.94 -4.60 0.43
C LEU A 135 14.11 -5.89 -0.37
N ARG A 136 15.32 -6.21 -0.81
CA ARG A 136 15.61 -7.47 -1.52
C ARG A 136 15.32 -8.68 -0.64
N GLU A 137 15.80 -8.68 0.61
CA GLU A 137 15.51 -9.74 1.59
C GLU A 137 14.01 -9.89 1.86
N LEU A 138 13.28 -8.78 2.01
CA LEU A 138 11.82 -8.79 2.20
C LEU A 138 11.10 -9.41 1.00
N ARG A 139 11.54 -9.12 -0.23
CA ARG A 139 10.97 -9.66 -1.47
C ARG A 139 11.26 -11.16 -1.64
N GLU A 140 12.50 -11.57 -1.41
CA GLU A 140 12.95 -12.94 -1.68
C GLU A 140 12.58 -13.94 -0.57
N THR A 141 12.65 -13.50 0.68
CA THR A 141 12.49 -14.38 1.85
C THR A 141 11.26 -14.06 2.69
N GLY A 142 10.65 -12.88 2.49
CA GLY A 142 9.58 -12.38 3.36
C GLY A 142 10.07 -11.89 4.72
N GLN A 143 11.38 -11.75 4.92
CA GLN A 143 11.94 -11.31 6.21
C GLN A 143 11.56 -9.85 6.49
N ALA A 144 10.87 -9.64 7.61
CA ALA A 144 10.56 -8.30 8.09
C ALA A 144 11.82 -7.57 8.55
N PHE A 145 11.84 -6.25 8.33
CA PHE A 145 12.94 -5.39 8.77
C PHE A 145 12.42 -4.11 9.41
N SER A 146 13.28 -3.48 10.22
CA SER A 146 13.14 -2.14 10.76
C SER A 146 14.51 -1.50 10.76
N LEU A 147 14.62 -0.32 10.14
CA LEU A 147 15.89 0.38 9.99
C LEU A 147 15.71 1.90 10.12
N THR A 148 16.75 2.56 10.61
CA THR A 148 16.85 4.01 10.62
C THR A 148 17.77 4.45 9.48
N ILE A 149 17.21 5.17 8.51
CA ILE A 149 17.94 5.77 7.40
C ILE A 149 18.49 7.12 7.85
N ILE A 150 19.78 7.31 7.63
CA ILE A 150 20.49 8.55 7.93
C ILE A 150 20.55 9.32 6.61
N GLY A 151 19.76 10.39 6.52
CA GLY A 151 19.74 11.19 5.31
C GLY A 151 20.60 12.46 5.42
N PRO A 152 20.71 13.20 4.31
CA PRO A 152 21.49 14.43 4.25
C PRO A 152 21.00 15.46 5.28
N SER A 153 21.91 16.28 5.82
CA SER A 153 21.60 17.36 6.78
C SER A 153 21.14 16.92 8.17
N GLY A 154 21.46 15.69 8.60
CA GLY A 154 21.21 15.23 9.98
C GLY A 154 19.74 14.92 10.29
N ARG A 155 18.93 14.68 9.25
CA ARG A 155 17.56 14.19 9.39
C ARG A 155 17.55 12.66 9.38
N PHE A 156 16.59 12.08 10.08
CA PHE A 156 16.46 10.63 10.22
C PHE A 156 15.09 10.17 9.74
N LEU A 157 15.07 9.07 8.99
CA LEU A 157 13.84 8.38 8.61
C LEU A 157 13.81 7.00 9.26
N GLU A 158 12.65 6.58 9.74
CA GLU A 158 12.40 5.21 10.18
C GLU A 158 11.67 4.48 9.06
N ALA A 159 12.20 3.33 8.65
CA ALA A 159 11.63 2.51 7.61
C ALA A 159 11.39 1.09 8.13
N ASP A 160 10.13 0.67 8.09
CA ASP A 160 9.67 -0.65 8.54
C ASP A 160 9.10 -1.42 7.36
N GLY A 161 9.61 -2.64 7.11
CA GLY A 161 9.17 -3.49 6.02
C GLY A 161 8.55 -4.80 6.51
N ARG A 162 7.37 -5.18 6.00
CA ARG A 162 6.69 -6.45 6.30
C ARG A 162 5.91 -6.98 5.10
N THR A 163 5.71 -8.29 5.05
CA THR A 163 4.82 -8.93 4.06
C THR A 163 3.38 -8.98 4.55
N ALA A 164 2.42 -8.74 3.66
CA ALA A 164 0.99 -8.87 3.90
C ALA A 164 0.35 -9.77 2.83
N GLY A 165 0.37 -11.08 3.04
CA GLY A 165 -0.03 -12.06 2.02
C GLY A 165 0.95 -12.02 0.85
N ALA A 166 0.44 -11.85 -0.37
CA ALA A 166 1.25 -11.70 -1.59
C ALA A 166 1.68 -10.24 -1.87
N ARG A 167 1.93 -9.45 -0.80
CA ARG A 167 2.31 -8.04 -0.89
C ARG A 167 3.50 -7.76 0.01
N ALA A 168 4.39 -6.89 -0.42
CA ALA A 168 5.39 -6.27 0.45
C ALA A 168 4.93 -4.85 0.78
N VAL A 169 4.97 -4.50 2.06
CA VAL A 169 4.53 -3.19 2.57
C VAL A 169 5.68 -2.58 3.35
N VAL A 170 6.00 -1.32 3.03
CA VAL A 170 7.04 -0.56 3.72
C VAL A 170 6.46 0.77 4.19
N TRP A 171 6.59 1.04 5.49
CA TRP A 171 6.24 2.31 6.09
C TRP A 171 7.49 3.16 6.25
N ILE A 172 7.42 4.42 5.84
CA ILE A 172 8.49 5.39 5.99
C ILE A 172 7.94 6.59 6.76
N THR A 173 8.56 6.91 7.89
CA THR A 173 8.17 8.04 8.76
C THR A 173 9.35 8.93 9.07
N ASP A 174 9.12 10.24 9.15
CA ASP A 174 10.14 11.17 9.64
C ASP A 174 10.34 10.95 11.15
N ALA A 175 11.54 10.53 11.52
CA ALA A 175 11.94 10.23 12.88
C ALA A 175 13.01 11.22 13.38
N THR A 176 13.19 12.38 12.74
CA THR A 176 14.29 13.30 13.02
C THR A 176 14.41 13.68 14.49
N ILE A 177 13.28 13.96 15.19
CA ILE A 177 13.31 14.33 16.61
C ILE A 177 13.82 13.17 17.48
N LYS A 178 13.31 11.95 17.26
CA LYS A 178 13.71 10.73 17.98
C LYS A 178 15.16 10.33 17.64
N GLY A 179 15.55 10.45 16.37
CA GLY A 179 16.89 10.16 15.88
C GLY A 179 17.95 11.12 16.43
N LEU A 180 17.62 12.39 16.64
CA LEU A 180 18.51 13.36 17.28
C LEU A 180 18.77 13.05 18.76
N GLU A 181 17.76 12.59 19.50
CA GLU A 181 17.93 12.16 20.90
C GLU A 181 18.83 10.92 20.99
N GLU A 182 18.60 9.93 20.13
CA GLU A 182 19.45 8.73 20.04
C GLU A 182 20.87 9.05 19.58
N SER A 183 21.03 9.94 18.59
CA SER A 183 22.34 10.37 18.08
C SER A 183 23.09 11.24 19.10
N SER A 184 22.41 12.06 19.90
CA SER A 184 23.02 12.90 20.95
C SER A 184 23.48 12.08 22.16
N ALA A 185 22.69 11.09 22.56
CA ALA A 185 23.09 10.13 23.58
C ALA A 185 24.28 9.25 23.12
N ARG A 186 24.31 8.89 21.83
CA ARG A 186 25.36 8.04 21.24
C ARG A 186 26.63 8.79 20.87
N GLY A 187 26.55 10.04 20.41
CA GLY A 187 27.73 10.87 20.13
C GLY A 187 28.65 10.99 21.36
N LYS A 188 28.06 11.14 22.55
CA LYS A 188 28.80 11.14 23.82
C LYS A 188 29.45 9.79 24.16
N LEU A 189 28.85 8.67 23.75
CA LEU A 189 29.41 7.33 23.96
C LEU A 189 30.53 7.01 22.97
N GLU A 190 30.42 7.44 21.72
CA GLU A 190 31.46 7.26 20.70
C GLU A 190 32.67 8.15 20.99
N GLU A 191 32.46 9.38 21.46
CA GLU A 191 33.51 10.29 21.92
C GLU A 191 34.22 9.71 23.16
N ALA A 192 33.46 9.16 24.12
CA ALA A 192 34.02 8.43 25.25
C ALA A 192 34.83 7.20 24.81
N ARG A 193 34.34 6.44 23.81
CA ARG A 193 35.04 5.27 23.27
C ARG A 193 36.31 5.64 22.50
N GLN A 194 36.32 6.77 21.79
CA GLN A 194 37.53 7.30 21.13
C GLN A 194 38.56 7.83 22.14
N VAL A 195 38.13 8.44 23.25
CA VAL A 195 39.01 8.83 24.36
C VAL A 195 39.61 7.57 25.02
N ILE A 196 38.81 6.53 25.24
CA ILE A 196 39.24 5.24 25.78
C ILE A 196 40.28 4.56 24.85
N ALA A 197 40.11 4.67 23.53
CA ALA A 197 41.04 4.12 22.56
C ALA A 197 42.35 4.92 22.43
N ARG A 198 42.35 6.21 22.79
CA ARG A 198 43.54 7.08 22.73
C ARG A 198 44.36 7.10 24.01
N ASP A 199 43.74 6.91 25.18
CA ASP A 199 44.47 6.95 26.45
C ASP A 199 43.82 6.10 27.56
N PRO A 200 44.22 4.82 27.71
CA PRO A 200 43.66 3.93 28.74
C PRO A 200 44.04 4.33 30.18
N THR A 201 44.96 5.28 30.38
CA THR A 201 45.37 5.74 31.72
C THR A 201 44.49 6.84 32.31
N ALA A 202 43.65 7.50 31.51
CA ALA A 202 42.77 8.58 31.99
C ALA A 202 41.68 8.12 32.98
N PHE A 203 41.40 6.81 33.05
CA PHE A 203 40.39 6.26 33.97
C PHE A 203 40.86 6.22 35.44
N LEU A 204 42.17 6.29 35.70
CA LEU A 204 42.70 6.26 37.08
C LEU A 204 42.60 7.62 37.79
N ASP A 205 42.34 8.71 37.06
CA ASP A 205 42.25 10.08 37.60
C ASP A 205 40.80 10.54 37.83
N MET A 206 39.81 9.73 37.45
CA MET A 206 38.37 10.07 37.53
C MET A 206 37.62 9.30 38.64
N LEU A 207 38.33 8.58 39.52
CA LEU A 207 37.78 7.85 40.68
C LEU A 207 38.00 8.60 42.00
#